data_AF-A0A6I7WCW8-F1
#
_entry.id   AF-A0A6I7WCW8-F1
#
_cell.length_a   1.000
_cell.length_b   1.000
_cell.length_c   1.000
_cell.angle_alpha   90.00
_cell.angle_beta   90.00
_cell.angle_gamma   90.00
#
_symmetry.space_group_name_H-M   'P 1'
#
loop_
_entity.id
_entity.type
_entity.pdbx_description
1 polymer ?
#
loop_
_entity_poly.entity_id
_entity_poly.type
_entity_poly.pdbx_seq_one_letter_code
_entity_poly.pdbx_strand_id
1 'polypeptide(L)' 'MPLAGNKAGLYKFRVGDYRLLCSRDDEELHVLVVKVKHRREVYRG' A
#
# COMPACT_ATOMS: atom_id res chain seq x y z
N MET A 1 -2.48 3.45 6.70
CA MET A 1 -3.24 4.70 6.43
C MET A 1 -4.07 4.51 5.16
N PRO A 2 -5.38 4.85 5.16
CA PRO A 2 -6.21 4.79 3.96
C PRO A 2 -5.76 5.82 2.91
N LEU A 3 -5.94 5.49 1.62
CA LEU A 3 -5.63 6.37 0.48
C LEU A 3 -6.90 7.02 -0.08
N ALA A 4 -6.73 8.15 -0.77
CA ALA A 4 -7.81 8.94 -1.37
C ALA A 4 -7.64 9.08 -2.90
N GLY A 5 -8.67 9.58 -3.57
CA GLY A 5 -8.67 9.78 -5.03
C GLY A 5 -8.75 8.47 -5.80
N ASN A 6 -7.97 8.32 -6.87
CA ASN A 6 -7.97 7.13 -7.74
C ASN A 6 -7.49 5.83 -7.08
N LYS A 7 -7.13 5.87 -5.79
CA LYS A 7 -6.71 4.71 -4.99
C LYS A 7 -7.54 4.60 -3.70
N ALA A 8 -8.73 5.21 -3.66
CA ALA A 8 -9.69 5.03 -2.57
C ALA A 8 -9.99 3.54 -2.37
N GLY A 9 -10.14 3.13 -1.10
CA GLY A 9 -10.33 1.72 -0.72
C GLY A 9 -9.04 0.92 -0.48
N LEU A 10 -7.86 1.49 -0.83
CA LEU A 10 -6.57 0.88 -0.52
C LEU A 10 -5.92 1.52 0.71
N TYR A 11 -5.08 0.73 1.38
CA TYR A 11 -4.29 1.11 2.54
C TYR A 11 -2.80 1.08 2.22
N LYS A 12 -2.07 1.98 2.86
CA LYS A 12 -0.61 2.05 2.81
C LYS A 12 0.01 1.66 4.15
N PHE A 13 1.00 0.78 4.10
CA PHE A 13 1.87 0.42 5.24
C PHE A 13 3.32 0.81 4.97
N ARG A 14 4.06 1.06 6.05
CA ARG A 14 5.50 1.34 6.02
C ARG A 14 6.21 0.25 6.81
N VAL A 15 7.15 -0.44 6.16
CA VAL A 15 7.99 -1.48 6.78
C VAL A 15 9.43 -1.18 6.38
N GLY A 16 10.21 -0.61 7.31
CA GLY A 16 11.55 -0.09 7.00
C GLY A 16 11.51 0.86 5.79
N ASP A 17 12.30 0.55 4.77
CA ASP A 17 12.39 1.33 3.53
C ASP A 17 11.28 1.03 2.50
N TYR A 18 10.39 0.08 2.79
CA TYR A 18 9.34 -0.36 1.87
C TYR A 18 8.01 0.33 2.14
N ARG A 19 7.27 0.59 1.06
CA ARG A 19 5.85 0.99 1.12
C ARG A 19 5.02 -0.09 0.46
N LEU A 20 4.04 -0.61 1.19
CA LEU A 20 3.10 -1.61 0.70
C LEU A 20 1.75 -0.95 0.41
N LEU A 21 1.08 -1.40 -0.64
CA LEU A 21 -0.31 -1.10 -0.97
C LEU A 21 -1.14 -2.36 -0.78
N CYS A 22 -2.21 -2.25 -0.01
CA CYS A 22 -3.02 -3.39 0.40
C CYS A 22 -4.50 -3.04 0.28
N SER A 23 -5.32 -3.97 -0.18
CA SER A 23 -6.77 -3.96 0.06
C SER A 23 -7.06 -4.61 1.42
N ARG A 24 -8.14 -4.21 2.07
CA ARG A 24 -8.64 -4.86 3.29
C ARG A 24 -9.98 -5.48 2.97
N ASP A 25 -10.13 -6.75 3.30
CA ASP A 25 -11.42 -7.42 3.40
C ASP A 25 -11.82 -7.42 4.88
N ASP A 26 -13.06 -7.05 5.19
CA ASP A 26 -13.51 -6.90 6.58
C ASP A 26 -13.96 -8.23 7.21
N GLU A 27 -14.10 -9.28 6.40
CA GLU A 27 -14.49 -10.62 6.84
C GLU A 27 -13.27 -11.53 7.15
N GLU A 28 -12.12 -11.31 6.50
CA GLU A 28 -10.87 -12.03 6.75
C GLU A 28 -9.66 -11.09 6.56
N LEU A 29 -8.68 -11.12 7.49
CA LEU A 29 -7.50 -10.24 7.43
C LEU A 29 -6.50 -10.70 6.33
N HIS A 30 -6.79 -10.38 5.08
CA HIS A 30 -5.89 -10.62 3.94
C HIS A 30 -5.13 -9.36 3.54
N VAL A 31 -3.81 -9.44 3.48
CA VAL A 31 -2.94 -8.33 3.03
C VAL A 31 -2.36 -8.68 1.66
N LEU A 32 -3.07 -8.34 0.59
CA LEU A 32 -2.58 -8.51 -0.78
C LEU A 32 -1.56 -7.41 -1.11
N VAL A 33 -0.29 -7.77 -1.25
CA VAL A 33 0.77 -6.84 -1.64
C VAL A 33 0.82 -6.72 -3.16
N VAL A 34 0.20 -5.66 -3.70
CA VAL A 34 0.09 -5.46 -5.16
C VAL A 34 1.41 -4.96 -5.77
N LYS A 35 2.25 -4.27 -5.00
CA LYS A 35 3.52 -3.71 -5.49
C LYS A 35 4.47 -3.41 -4.33
N VAL A 36 5.73 -3.82 -4.45
CA VAL A 36 6.80 -3.47 -3.52
C VAL A 36 7.84 -2.63 -4.28
N LYS A 37 8.16 -1.44 -3.76
CA LYS A 37 9.22 -0.59 -4.29
C LYS A 37 10.07 -0.01 -3.16
N HIS A 38 11.37 0.12 -3.43
CA HIS A 38 12.31 0.76 -2.52
C HIS A 38 12.08 2.29 -2.47
N ARG A 39 12.26 2.94 -1.30
CA ARG A 39 11.96 4.38 -1.08
C ARG A 39 12.54 5.35 -2.13
N ARG A 40 13.68 5.01 -2.74
CA ARG A 40 14.36 5.84 -3.75
C ARG A 40 13.65 5.84 -5.10
N GLU A 41 12.83 4.83 -5.37
CA GLU A 41 12.09 4.68 -6.62
C GLU A 41 10.64 5.19 -6.55
N VAL A 42 10.16 5.52 -5.34
CA VAL A 42 8.77 5.94 -5.13
C VAL A 42 8.56 7.41 -5.54
N TYR A 43 9.60 8.25 -5.49
CA TYR A 43 9.54 9.67 -5.82
C TYR A 43 10.13 10.02 -7.19
N ARG A 44 10.54 9.01 -7.97
CA ARG A 44 10.97 9.18 -9.37
C ARG A 44 9.77 8.91 -10.27
N GLY A 45 8.89 9.89 -10.35
CA GLY A 45 7.65 9.85 -11.13
C GLY A 45 6.84 11.10 -10.89
#